data_AF-A0A0A7E6Y7-F1
#
_entry.id   AF-A0A0A7E6Y7-F1
#
_cell.length_a   1.000
_cell.length_b   1.000
_cell.length_c   1.000
_cell.angle_alpha   90.00
_cell.angle_beta   90.00
_cell.angle_gamma   90.00
#
_symmetry.space_group_name_H-M   'P 1'
#
loop_
_entity.id
_entity.type
_entity.pdbx_description
1 polymer ?
#
loop_
_entity_poly.entity_id
_entity_poly.type
_entity_poly.pdbx_seq_one_letter_code
_entity_poly.pdbx_strand_id
1 'polypeptide(L)' 'NIWKRKGYKAALKAFSLGKSLLTGNSKSFFVQQKNK' A
#
# COMPACT_ATOMS: atom_id res chain seq x y z
N ASN A 1 21.44 -14.22 -2.49
CA ASN A 1 20.16 -14.28 -3.24
C ASN A 1 18.88 -14.03 -2.43
N ILE A 2 18.84 -14.30 -1.13
CA ILE A 2 17.63 -14.11 -0.29
C ILE A 2 17.20 -12.64 -0.22
N TRP A 3 18.16 -11.71 -0.12
CA TRP A 3 17.90 -10.29 0.01
C TRP A 3 17.15 -9.69 -1.20
N LYS A 4 17.55 -10.06 -2.43
CA LYS A 4 16.86 -9.64 -3.67
C LYS A 4 15.41 -10.15 -3.70
N ARG A 5 15.15 -11.39 -3.28
CA ARG A 5 13.80 -11.96 -3.24
C ARG A 5 12.90 -11.25 -2.23
N LYS A 6 13.46 -10.84 -1.09
CA LYS A 6 12.74 -10.07 -0.06
C LYS A 6 12.43 -8.64 -0.55
N GLY A 7 13.39 -8.00 -1.22
CA GLY A 7 13.19 -6.70 -1.87
C GLY A 7 12.08 -6.72 -2.92
N TYR A 8 12.10 -7.72 -3.82
CA TYR A 8 11.04 -7.88 -4.82
C TYR A 8 9.64 -8.04 -4.19
N LYS A 9 9.53 -8.87 -3.14
CA LYS A 9 8.26 -9.04 -2.41
C LYS A 9 7.80 -7.74 -1.73
N ALA A 10 8.73 -6.94 -1.21
CA ALA A 10 8.40 -5.65 -0.61
C ALA A 10 7.92 -4.64 -1.67
N ALA A 11 8.59 -4.58 -2.82
CA ALA A 11 8.21 -3.71 -3.93
C ALA A 11 6.80 -4.03 -4.47
N LEU A 12 6.48 -5.32 -4.65
CA LEU A 12 5.14 -5.73 -5.09
C LEU A 12 4.04 -5.32 -4.10
N LYS A 13 4.28 -5.51 -2.79
CA LYS A 13 3.32 -5.10 -1.75
C LYS A 13 3.13 -3.58 -1.73
N ALA A 14 4.22 -2.81 -1.86
CA ALA A 14 4.17 -1.36 -1.91
C ALA A 14 3.42 -0.84 -3.15
N PHE A 15 3.61 -1.49 -4.31
CA PHE A 15 2.90 -1.14 -5.54
C PHE A 15 1.39 -1.37 -5.43
N SER A 16 0.97 -2.55 -4.95
CA SER A 16 -0.46 -2.83 -4.67
C SER A 16 -1.06 -1.84 -3.67
N LEU A 17 -0.31 -1.48 -2.63
CA LEU A 17 -0.75 -0.52 -1.63
C LEU A 17 -0.93 0.88 -2.24
N GLY A 18 0.02 1.37 -3.03
CA GLY A 18 -0.07 2.66 -3.70
C GLY A 18 -1.29 2.75 -4.62
N LYS A 19 -1.60 1.68 -5.37
CA LYS A 19 -2.81 1.62 -6.21
C LYS A 19 -4.10 1.73 -5.40
N SER A 20 -4.19 1.05 -4.25
CA SER A 20 -5.36 1.13 -3.36
C SER A 20 -5.54 2.52 -2.75
N LEU A 21 -4.44 3.21 -2.43
CA LEU A 21 -4.47 4.59 -1.95
C LEU A 21 -4.91 5.57 -3.05
N LEU A 22 -4.40 5.42 -4.28
CA LEU A 22 -4.76 6.30 -5.41
C LEU A 22 -6.23 6.20 -5.81
N THR A 23 -6.85 5.02 -5.68
CA THR A 23 -8.26 4.85 -6.05
C THR A 23 -9.24 5.43 -5.02
N GLY A 24 -8.79 5.83 -3.81
CA GLY A 24 -9.58 6.53 -2.80
C GLY A 24 -10.85 5.83 -2.28
N ASN A 25 -11.17 4.66 -2.85
CA ASN A 25 -12.37 3.86 -2.61
C ASN A 25 -12.22 2.89 -1.44
N SER A 26 -11.00 2.69 -0.96
CA SER A 26 -10.66 1.71 0.07
C SER A 26 -10.93 2.28 1.46
N LYS A 27 -12.18 2.19 1.94
CA LYS A 27 -12.62 2.70 3.25
C LYS A 27 -11.84 2.16 4.47
N SER A 28 -11.24 0.97 4.37
CA SER A 28 -10.46 0.37 5.47
C SER A 28 -8.99 0.81 5.50
N PHE A 29 -8.42 1.15 4.34
CA PHE A 29 -7.03 1.59 4.21
C PHE A 29 -6.90 3.11 4.29
N PHE A 30 -7.96 3.81 3.91
CA PHE A 30 -8.05 5.26 4.02
C PHE A 30 -8.76 5.61 5.32
N VAL A 31 -8.00 5.91 6.37
CA VAL A 31 -8.54 6.60 7.55
C VAL A 31 -8.76 8.04 7.13
N GLN A 32 -10.01 8.38 6.79
CA GLN A 32 -10.41 9.76 6.63
C GLN A 32 -10.27 10.43 8.00
N GLN A 33 -9.30 11.35 8.14
CA GLN A 33 -9.27 12.22 9.31
C GLN A 33 -10.59 12.99 9.33
N LYS A 34 -11.51 12.57 10.21
CA LYS A 34 -12.66 13.40 10.55
C LYS A 34 -12.10 14.59 11.31
N ASN A 35 -11.89 15.70 10.61
CA ASN A 35 -11.66 16.97 11.27
C ASN A 35 -12.85 17.21 12.22
N LYS A 36 -12.52 17.47 13.48
CA LYS A 36 -13.49 17.89 14.50
C LYS A 36 -13.87 19.34 14.24
#